data_AF-A0A0G3BD41-F1
#
_entry.id   AF-A0A0G3BD41-F1
#
_cell.length_a   1.000
_cell.length_b   1.000
_cell.length_c   1.000
_cell.angle_alpha   90.00
_cell.angle_beta   90.00
_cell.angle_gamma   90.00
#
_symmetry.space_group_name_H-M   'P 1'
#
loop_
_entity.id
_entity.type
_entity.pdbx_description
1 polymer ?
#
loop_
_entity_poly.entity_id
_entity_poly.type
_entity_poly.pdbx_seq_one_letter_code
_entity_poly.pdbx_strand_id
1 'polypeptide(L)'
;MKRHPILIGLWVAVATFVLGRLWIARPDIGPSFPDWFAGWFLKVTGVTNQESAADAEALLLYGICFVVVSLGTWAVLRLTRKH
;
A
#
# COMPACT_ATOMS: atom_id res chain seq x y z
N MET A 1 -8.57 2.00 27.86
CA MET A 1 -8.15 0.95 26.90
C MET A 1 -6.63 1.00 26.75
N LYS A 2 -5.90 -0.04 27.18
CA LYS A 2 -4.47 -0.17 26.85
C LYS A 2 -4.38 -0.38 25.34
N ARG A 3 -3.76 0.56 24.62
CA ARG A 3 -3.50 0.40 23.19
C ARG A 3 -2.42 -0.68 23.09
N HIS A 4 -2.71 -1.78 22.41
CA HIS A 4 -1.71 -2.80 22.10
C HIS A 4 -1.06 -2.41 20.77
N PRO A 5 0.07 -1.66 20.77
CA PRO A 5 0.69 -1.17 19.54
C PRO A 5 1.06 -2.32 18.60
N ILE A 6 1.37 -3.49 19.16
CA ILE A 6 1.67 -4.72 18.41
C ILE A 6 0.45 -5.18 17.60
N LEU A 7 -0.76 -5.15 18.17
CA LEU A 7 -1.97 -5.56 17.45
C LEU A 7 -2.32 -4.58 16.32
N ILE A 8 -2.08 -3.28 16.53
CA ILE A 8 -2.29 -2.26 15.49
C ILE A 8 -1.25 -2.45 14.38
N GLY A 9 0.01 -2.67 14.73
CA GLY A 9 1.07 -2.95 13.74
C GLY A 9 0.78 -4.21 12.93
N LEU A 10 0.38 -5.30 13.59
CA LEU A 10 0.00 -6.55 12.94
C LEU A 10 -1.20 -6.34 12.02
N TRP A 11 -2.22 -5.61 12.48
CA TRP A 11 -3.38 -5.25 11.66
C TRP A 11 -2.97 -4.49 10.40
N VAL A 12 -2.14 -3.44 10.54
CA VAL A 12 -1.69 -2.64 9.39
C VAL A 12 -0.91 -3.50 8.42
N ALA A 13 -0.01 -4.37 8.89
CA ALA A 13 0.76 -5.27 8.03
C ALA A 13 -0.13 -6.24 7.25
N VAL A 14 -1.07 -6.92 7.94
CA VAL A 14 -1.99 -7.88 7.31
C VAL A 14 -2.93 -7.17 6.34
N ALA A 15 -3.53 -6.04 6.73
CA ALA A 15 -4.44 -5.30 5.87
C ALA A 15 -3.73 -4.72 4.64
N THR A 16 -2.48 -4.26 4.78
CA THR A 16 -1.64 -3.82 3.65
C THR A 16 -1.38 -4.97 2.68
N PHE A 17 -1.01 -6.14 3.21
CA PHE A 17 -0.75 -7.32 2.39
C PHE A 17 -2.00 -7.76 1.64
N VAL A 18 -3.14 -7.85 2.32
CA VAL A 18 -4.43 -8.26 1.72
C VAL A 18 -4.86 -7.25 0.65
N LEU A 19 -4.81 -5.95 0.94
CA LEU A 19 -5.20 -4.91 0.00
C LEU A 19 -4.30 -4.90 -1.24
N GLY A 20 -2.97 -4.97 -1.03
CA GLY A 20 -2.02 -5.04 -2.14
C GLY A 20 -2.22 -6.28 -2.98
N ARG A 21 -2.43 -7.46 -2.35
CA ARG A 21 -2.67 -8.70 -3.08
C ARG A 21 -3.98 -8.66 -3.87
N LEU A 22 -5.02 -8.09 -3.29
CA LEU A 22 -6.31 -7.92 -3.95
C LEU A 22 -6.18 -7.00 -5.17
N TRP A 23 -5.48 -5.87 -5.04
CA TRP A 23 -5.26 -4.93 -6.14
C TRP A 23 -4.43 -5.54 -7.27
N ILE A 24 -3.38 -6.32 -6.96
CA ILE A 24 -2.61 -7.05 -7.99
C ILE A 24 -3.50 -8.07 -8.72
N ALA A 25 -4.32 -8.82 -7.99
CA ALA A 25 -5.18 -9.86 -8.56
C ALA A 25 -6.38 -9.28 -9.33
N ARG A 26 -6.81 -8.08 -8.98
CA ARG A 26 -8.00 -7.38 -9.48
C ARG A 26 -7.64 -5.92 -9.77
N PRO A 27 -6.90 -5.62 -10.86
CA PRO A 27 -6.53 -4.25 -11.19
C PRO A 27 -7.72 -3.33 -11.48
N ASP A 28 -8.93 -3.89 -11.65
CA ASP A 28 -10.19 -3.17 -11.81
C ASP A 28 -10.68 -2.43 -10.55
N ILE A 29 -10.23 -2.82 -9.36
CA ILE A 29 -10.73 -2.23 -8.09
C ILE A 29 -10.00 -0.97 -7.67
N GLY A 30 -8.86 -0.68 -8.29
CA GLY A 30 -7.99 0.42 -7.89
C GLY A 30 -7.54 1.24 -9.08
N PRO A 31 -7.09 2.48 -8.85
CA PRO A 31 -6.61 3.34 -9.93
C PRO A 31 -5.39 2.71 -10.62
N SER A 32 -5.40 2.71 -11.95
CA SER A 32 -4.20 2.43 -12.73
C SER A 32 -3.20 3.58 -12.58
N PHE A 33 -1.92 3.26 -12.43
CA PHE A 33 -0.89 4.29 -12.48
C PHE A 33 -0.81 4.89 -13.89
N PRO A 34 -0.69 6.21 -14.03
CA PRO A 34 -0.44 6.82 -15.32
C PRO A 34 0.89 6.33 -15.92
N ASP A 35 0.92 6.09 -17.23
CA ASP A 35 2.12 5.60 -17.94
C ASP A 35 3.35 6.51 -17.72
N TRP A 36 3.13 7.84 -17.68
CA TRP A 36 4.19 8.80 -17.43
C TRP A 36 4.84 8.62 -16.05
N PHE A 37 4.04 8.22 -15.06
CA PHE A 37 4.49 8.01 -13.69
C PHE A 37 5.23 6.69 -13.57
N ALA A 38 4.70 5.61 -14.16
CA ALA A 38 5.36 4.32 -14.22
C ALA A 38 6.74 4.42 -14.89
N GLY A 39 6.81 5.10 -16.05
CA GLY A 39 8.08 5.33 -16.77
C GLY A 39 9.08 6.17 -15.98
N TRP A 40 8.62 7.23 -15.30
CA TRP A 40 9.48 8.01 -14.40
C TRP A 40 9.99 7.17 -13.23
N PHE A 41 9.12 6.38 -12.60
CA PHE A 41 9.45 5.58 -11.43
C PHE A 41 10.52 4.53 -11.77
N LEU A 42 10.34 3.77 -12.86
CA LEU A 42 11.33 2.79 -13.32
C LEU A 42 12.68 3.43 -13.66
N LYS A 43 12.66 4.65 -14.21
CA LYS A 43 13.88 5.40 -14.52
C LYS A 43 14.62 5.83 -13.24
N VAL A 44 13.89 6.24 -12.20
CA VAL A 44 14.47 6.64 -10.90
C VAL A 44 14.99 5.44 -10.12
N THR A 45 14.30 4.30 -10.18
CA THR A 45 14.75 3.07 -9.51
C THR A 45 15.93 2.39 -10.21
N GLY A 46 16.30 2.85 -11.41
CA GLY A 46 17.44 2.32 -12.17
C GLY A 46 17.20 0.90 -12.69
N VAL A 47 15.94 0.50 -12.80
CA VAL A 47 15.56 -0.84 -13.25
C VAL A 47 15.75 -0.96 -14.76
N THR A 48 16.48 -2.00 -15.19
CA THR A 48 16.84 -2.23 -16.60
C THR A 48 16.23 -3.51 -17.18
N ASN A 49 15.69 -4.40 -16.35
CA ASN A 49 15.06 -5.65 -16.76
C ASN A 49 13.55 -5.61 -16.45
N GLN A 50 12.78 -6.51 -17.06
CA GLN A 50 11.33 -6.55 -16.86
C GLN A 50 10.93 -7.19 -15.51
N GLU A 51 11.72 -8.11 -14.99
CA GLU A 51 11.44 -8.78 -13.71
C GLU A 51 11.53 -7.79 -12.53
N SER A 52 12.64 -7.04 -12.43
CA SER A 52 12.80 -6.02 -11.41
C SER A 52 11.85 -4.83 -11.61
N ALA A 53 11.29 -4.64 -12.81
CA ALA A 53 10.26 -3.62 -13.04
C ALA A 53 8.94 -4.03 -12.37
N ALA A 54 8.52 -5.29 -12.56
CA ALA A 54 7.35 -5.84 -11.90
C ALA A 54 7.50 -5.84 -10.37
N ASP A 55 8.69 -6.17 -9.85
CA ASP A 55 8.97 -6.12 -8.41
C ASP A 55 8.91 -4.68 -7.86
N ALA A 56 9.48 -3.72 -8.59
CA ALA A 56 9.46 -2.32 -8.20
C ALA A 56 8.03 -1.76 -8.20
N GLU A 57 7.21 -2.10 -9.21
CA GLU A 57 5.80 -1.74 -9.27
C GLU A 57 4.99 -2.37 -8.13
N ALA A 58 5.25 -3.65 -7.80
CA ALA A 58 4.62 -4.31 -6.66
C ALA A 58 5.00 -3.63 -5.34
N LEU A 59 6.28 -3.27 -5.15
CA LEU A 59 6.75 -2.55 -3.95
C LEU A 59 6.10 -1.17 -3.82
N LEU A 60 6.01 -0.42 -4.93
CA LEU A 60 5.32 0.86 -4.98
C LEU A 60 3.86 0.70 -4.56
N LEU A 61 3.17 -0.30 -5.12
CA LEU A 61 1.77 -0.59 -4.80
C LEU A 61 1.58 -0.94 -3.33
N TYR A 62 2.40 -1.82 -2.76
CA TYR A 62 2.36 -2.14 -1.33
C TYR A 62 2.66 -0.92 -0.46
N GLY A 63 3.57 -0.05 -0.89
CA GLY A 63 3.85 1.23 -0.22
C GLY A 63 2.62 2.14 -0.16
N ILE A 64 1.88 2.27 -1.27
CA ILE A 64 0.63 3.03 -1.30
C ILE A 64 -0.43 2.39 -0.42
N CYS A 65 -0.60 1.07 -0.50
CA CYS A 65 -1.53 0.33 0.35
C CYS A 65 -1.21 0.55 1.84
N PHE A 66 0.07 0.55 2.21
CA PHE A 66 0.51 0.81 3.57
C PHE A 66 0.09 2.20 4.07
N VAL A 67 0.29 3.23 3.24
CA VAL A 67 -0.11 4.60 3.57
C VAL A 67 -1.63 4.69 3.73
N VAL A 68 -2.39 4.13 2.79
CA VAL A 68 -3.87 4.13 2.82
C VAL A 68 -4.39 3.43 4.08
N VAL A 69 -3.91 2.22 4.37
CA VAL A 69 -4.32 1.45 5.55
C VAL A 69 -3.92 2.17 6.84
N SER A 70 -2.74 2.77 6.90
CA SER A 70 -2.27 3.52 8.07
C SER A 70 -3.13 4.75 8.34
N LEU A 71 -3.44 5.53 7.31
CA LEU A 71 -4.31 6.71 7.41
C LEU A 71 -5.74 6.33 7.79
N GLY A 72 -6.29 5.28 7.17
CA GLY A 72 -7.61 4.76 7.50
C GLY A 72 -7.69 4.27 8.93
N THR A 73 -6.70 3.48 9.37
CA THR A 73 -6.61 3.00 10.76
C THR A 73 -6.50 4.17 11.73
N TRP A 74 -5.67 5.18 11.43
CA TRP A 74 -5.56 6.38 12.26
C TRP A 74 -6.86 7.17 12.34
N ALA A 75 -7.57 7.35 11.23
CA ALA A 75 -8.86 8.04 11.18
C ALA A 75 -9.92 7.31 12.02
N VAL A 76 -10.02 5.99 11.89
CA VAL A 76 -10.93 5.16 12.69
C VAL A 76 -10.61 5.28 14.19
N LEU A 77 -9.33 5.16 14.57
CA LEU A 77 -8.90 5.33 15.97
C LEU A 77 -9.16 6.75 16.50
N ARG A 78 -9.15 7.77 15.65
CA ARG A 78 -9.45 9.15 16.03
C ARG A 78 -10.96 9.38 16.21
N LEU A 79 -11.79 8.84 15.32
CA LEU A 79 -13.25 8.94 15.39
C LEU A 79 -13.80 8.19 16.61
N THR A 80 -13.32 6.97 16.84
CA THR A 80 -13.70 6.14 18.00
C THR A 80 -13.19 6.65 19.35
N ARG A 81 -12.26 7.61 19.37
CA ARG A 81 -11.81 8.28 20.61
C ARG A 81 -12.68 9.50 20.97
N LYS A 82 -13.43 10.05 20.01
CA LYS A 82 -14.28 11.23 20.21
C LYS A 82 -15.68 10.88 20.69
N HIS A 83 -16.10 9.63 20.51
CA HIS A 83 -17.28 9.03 21.14
C HIS A 83 -16.88 8.29 22.41
#